data_AF-A0A6P0XW13-F1
#
_entry.id   AF-A0A6P0XW13-F1
#
_cell.length_a   1.000
_cell.length_b   1.000
_cell.length_c   1.000
_cell.angle_alpha   90.00
_cell.angle_beta   90.00
_cell.angle_gamma   90.00
#
_symmetry.space_group_name_H-M   'P 1'
#
loop_
_entity.id
_entity.type
_entity.pdbx_description
1 polymer ?
#
loop_
_entity_poly.entity_id
_entity_poly.type
_entity_poly.pdbx_seq_one_letter_code
_entity_poly.pdbx_strand_id
1 'polypeptide(L)'
;SFVPENNTLIPGNQILVKIDKSYPEFSPNNYRISEHTLDIVVEAIAYNSININLSLNWKPPEGIETAIETFVGYLLLDAWIGNTDRHHENWGFIMNNSVSLAPTFDHASSLGRELLDPEKQKKINNQIVKNYIAKSRSAMYDKIGDKKAMLTLDVFEKAAQKYPKAGLIWLQNLANISPEDTLSLFDRIPKNYISEISIEFAQKILTINQNRLLQIREKLR
;
A
#
# COMPACT_ATOMS: atom_id res chain seq x y z
N SER A 1 -19.09 -3.81 -7.44
CA SER A 1 -17.91 -4.65 -7.16
C SER A 1 -16.82 -4.29 -8.16
N PHE A 2 -15.54 -4.27 -7.78
CA PHE A 2 -14.43 -4.11 -8.74
C PHE A 2 -14.08 -5.42 -9.45
N VAL A 3 -14.62 -6.56 -8.98
CA VAL A 3 -14.50 -7.86 -9.62
C VAL A 3 -15.54 -7.94 -10.74
N PRO A 4 -15.15 -8.11 -12.01
CA PRO A 4 -16.08 -8.29 -13.12
C PRO A 4 -16.98 -9.52 -12.95
N GLU A 5 -18.12 -9.52 -13.65
CA GLU A 5 -18.97 -10.71 -13.73
C GLU A 5 -18.18 -11.92 -14.25
N ASN A 6 -18.45 -13.10 -13.67
CA ASN A 6 -17.76 -14.37 -13.96
C ASN A 6 -16.27 -14.41 -13.58
N ASN A 7 -15.77 -13.41 -12.85
CA ASN A 7 -14.43 -13.45 -12.28
C ASN A 7 -14.50 -13.72 -10.77
N THR A 8 -13.42 -14.25 -10.20
CA THR A 8 -13.27 -14.47 -8.76
C THR A 8 -12.04 -13.74 -8.23
N LEU A 9 -12.18 -13.08 -7.09
CA LEU A 9 -11.04 -12.56 -6.33
C LEU A 9 -10.45 -13.70 -5.51
N ILE A 10 -9.16 -13.98 -5.75
CA ILE A 10 -8.37 -14.90 -4.94
C ILE A 10 -7.46 -14.04 -4.06
N PRO A 11 -7.74 -13.94 -2.75
CA PRO A 11 -6.92 -13.15 -1.83
C PRO A 11 -5.52 -13.75 -1.64
N GLY A 12 -4.57 -12.91 -1.25
CA GLY A 12 -3.17 -13.27 -1.04
C GLY A 12 -2.98 -14.45 -0.09
N ASN A 13 -3.78 -14.61 0.97
CA ASN A 13 -3.70 -15.74 1.88
C ASN A 13 -3.89 -17.09 1.15
N GLN A 14 -4.89 -17.18 0.28
CA GLN A 14 -5.13 -18.36 -0.55
C GLN A 14 -4.04 -18.58 -1.59
N ILE A 15 -3.48 -17.50 -2.15
CA ILE A 15 -2.36 -17.56 -3.10
C ILE A 15 -1.11 -18.13 -2.41
N LEU A 16 -0.76 -17.59 -1.25
CA LEU A 16 0.48 -17.92 -0.54
C LEU A 16 0.50 -19.37 -0.04
N VAL A 17 -0.64 -19.94 0.35
CA VAL A 17 -0.78 -21.37 0.71
C VAL A 17 -0.45 -22.31 -0.45
N LYS A 18 -0.64 -21.87 -1.70
CA LYS A 18 -0.28 -22.66 -2.89
C LYS A 18 1.22 -22.65 -3.16
N ILE A 19 1.92 -21.61 -2.71
CA ILE A 19 3.38 -21.46 -2.85
C ILE A 19 4.08 -22.21 -1.72
N ASP A 20 3.65 -21.97 -0.48
CA ASP A 20 4.14 -22.64 0.71
C ASP A 20 2.96 -23.26 1.47
N LYS A 21 2.89 -24.58 1.48
CA LYS A 21 1.84 -25.34 2.18
C LYS A 21 1.88 -25.16 3.71
N SER A 22 3.00 -24.68 4.25
CA SER A 22 3.14 -24.35 5.67
C SER A 22 2.65 -22.94 6.01
N TYR A 23 2.32 -22.12 5.01
CA TYR A 23 1.81 -20.77 5.21
C TYR A 23 0.47 -20.80 5.98
N PRO A 24 0.33 -20.01 7.06
CA PRO A 24 -0.90 -19.98 7.84
C PRO A 24 -1.98 -19.17 7.09
N GLU A 25 -2.88 -19.88 6.40
CA GLU A 25 -4.00 -19.27 5.66
C GLU A 25 -4.90 -18.40 6.56
N PHE A 26 -5.12 -18.87 7.80
CA PHE A 26 -5.96 -18.25 8.80
C PHE A 26 -5.12 -17.88 10.03
N SER A 27 -5.27 -16.66 10.53
CA SER A 27 -4.66 -16.26 11.80
C SER A 27 -5.63 -16.44 12.95
N PRO A 28 -5.33 -17.28 13.96
CA PRO A 28 -6.13 -17.34 15.17
C PRO A 28 -5.95 -16.11 16.09
N ASN A 29 -4.95 -15.24 15.84
CA ASN A 29 -4.56 -14.14 16.73
C ASN A 29 -4.30 -12.82 15.98
N ASN A 30 -5.34 -12.01 15.79
CA ASN A 30 -5.27 -10.59 15.41
C ASN A 30 -4.37 -10.27 14.21
N TYR A 31 -4.46 -11.04 13.13
CA TYR A 31 -3.80 -10.76 11.84
C TYR A 31 -2.26 -10.69 11.89
N ARG A 32 -1.62 -11.20 12.96
CA ARG A 32 -0.15 -11.25 13.04
C ARG A 32 0.36 -12.54 12.41
N ILE A 33 0.72 -12.44 11.14
CA ILE A 33 1.29 -13.53 10.36
C ILE A 33 2.68 -13.11 9.91
N SER A 34 3.72 -13.56 10.62
CA SER A 34 5.11 -13.21 10.31
C SER A 34 5.61 -13.80 8.99
N GLU A 35 4.91 -14.83 8.53
CA GLU A 35 5.08 -15.52 7.25
C GLU A 35 4.68 -14.63 6.06
N HIS A 36 3.84 -13.60 6.29
CA HIS A 36 3.50 -12.58 5.29
C HIS A 36 4.67 -11.62 5.08
N THR A 37 5.78 -12.15 4.57
CA THR A 37 6.99 -11.40 4.28
C THR A 37 6.91 -10.68 2.94
N LEU A 38 7.69 -9.62 2.75
CA LEU A 38 7.77 -8.98 1.43
C LEU A 38 8.27 -9.97 0.36
N ASP A 39 9.23 -10.85 0.71
CA ASP A 39 9.81 -11.78 -0.26
C ASP A 39 8.81 -12.82 -0.77
N ILE A 40 7.98 -13.41 0.10
CA ILE A 40 6.97 -14.39 -0.36
C ILE A 40 5.89 -13.72 -1.23
N VAL A 41 5.55 -12.46 -0.95
CA VAL A 41 4.64 -11.67 -1.80
C VAL A 41 5.27 -11.38 -3.15
N VAL A 42 6.55 -10.99 -3.18
CA VAL A 42 7.28 -10.79 -4.44
C VAL A 42 7.37 -12.09 -5.23
N GLU A 43 7.64 -13.21 -4.57
CA GLU A 43 7.66 -14.53 -5.21
C GLU A 43 6.30 -14.88 -5.82
N ALA A 44 5.22 -14.64 -5.08
CA ALA A 44 3.86 -14.91 -5.55
C ALA A 44 3.45 -14.12 -6.80
N ILE A 45 3.97 -12.91 -6.96
CA ILE A 45 3.58 -11.99 -8.05
C ILE A 45 4.57 -12.05 -9.22
N ALA A 46 5.88 -12.11 -8.95
CA ALA A 46 6.93 -11.98 -9.97
C ALA A 46 7.44 -13.32 -10.52
N TYR A 47 7.44 -14.38 -9.69
CA TYR A 47 8.04 -15.68 -10.02
C TYR A 47 7.02 -16.81 -10.03
N ASN A 48 5.75 -16.45 -10.18
CA ASN A 48 4.68 -17.42 -10.34
C ASN A 48 4.87 -18.21 -11.64
N SER A 49 4.59 -19.51 -11.61
CA SER A 49 4.60 -20.37 -12.80
C SER A 49 3.58 -19.92 -13.87
N ILE A 50 2.61 -19.09 -13.47
CA ILE A 50 1.60 -18.50 -14.34
C ILE A 50 1.93 -17.02 -14.53
N ASN A 51 1.85 -16.53 -15.78
CA ASN A 51 1.99 -15.10 -16.05
C ASN A 51 0.84 -14.32 -15.40
N ILE A 52 1.18 -13.37 -14.51
CA ILE A 52 0.21 -12.49 -13.86
C ILE A 52 0.09 -11.21 -14.68
N ASN A 53 -1.07 -11.02 -15.29
CA ASN A 53 -1.37 -9.82 -16.07
C ASN A 53 -1.54 -8.58 -15.17
N LEU A 54 -1.42 -7.41 -15.78
CA LEU A 54 -1.79 -6.14 -15.16
C LEU A 54 -3.28 -6.11 -14.79
N SER A 55 -3.66 -5.14 -13.97
CA SER A 55 -5.05 -5.00 -13.55
C SER A 55 -6.00 -4.77 -14.74
N LEU A 56 -7.15 -5.43 -14.69
CA LEU A 56 -8.13 -5.42 -15.78
C LEU A 56 -8.60 -3.99 -16.08
N ASN A 57 -8.65 -3.63 -17.37
CA ASN A 57 -9.10 -2.32 -17.86
C ASN A 57 -8.33 -1.12 -17.29
N TRP A 58 -7.12 -1.32 -16.77
CA TRP A 58 -6.27 -0.26 -16.27
C TRP A 58 -5.09 -0.03 -17.21
N LYS A 59 -4.79 1.25 -17.46
CA LYS A 59 -3.59 1.64 -18.22
C LYS A 59 -2.50 2.04 -17.21
N PRO A 60 -1.37 1.33 -17.17
CA PRO A 60 -0.27 1.68 -16.28
C PRO A 60 0.42 2.98 -16.72
N PRO A 61 1.15 3.66 -15.81
CA PRO A 61 2.12 4.68 -16.20
C PRO A 61 3.14 4.12 -17.21
N GLU A 62 3.68 5.00 -18.06
CA GLU A 62 4.72 4.62 -19.02
C GLU A 62 5.91 3.96 -18.31
N GLY A 63 6.35 2.81 -18.83
CA GLY A 63 7.47 2.03 -18.29
C GLY A 63 7.12 1.05 -17.16
N ILE A 64 5.86 1.00 -16.71
CA ILE A 64 5.34 -0.06 -15.83
C ILE A 64 4.67 -1.12 -16.71
N GLU A 65 5.23 -2.33 -16.71
CA GLU A 65 4.87 -3.37 -17.68
C GLU A 65 4.38 -4.66 -17.01
N THR A 66 4.76 -4.89 -15.76
CA THR A 66 4.47 -6.14 -15.04
C THR A 66 3.62 -5.93 -13.78
N ALA A 67 2.99 -7.01 -13.31
CA ALA A 67 2.22 -7.01 -12.08
C ALA A 67 3.07 -6.63 -10.86
N ILE A 68 4.33 -7.08 -10.78
CA ILE A 68 5.20 -6.74 -9.66
C ILE A 68 5.60 -5.26 -9.66
N GLU A 69 5.89 -4.69 -10.83
CA GLU A 69 6.16 -3.25 -10.96
C GLU A 69 4.93 -2.40 -10.59
N THR A 70 3.73 -2.91 -10.87
CA THR A 70 2.47 -2.29 -10.42
C THR A 70 2.33 -2.38 -8.90
N PHE A 71 2.65 -3.54 -8.32
CA PHE A 71 2.58 -3.75 -6.88
C PHE A 71 3.57 -2.89 -6.09
N VAL A 72 4.75 -2.57 -6.66
CA VAL A 72 5.66 -1.54 -6.09
C VAL A 72 4.94 -0.20 -5.93
N GLY A 73 4.05 0.16 -6.87
CA GLY A 73 3.19 1.34 -6.77
C GLY A 73 2.14 1.24 -5.66
N TYR A 74 1.62 0.05 -5.38
CA TYR A 74 0.71 -0.17 -4.24
C TYR A 74 1.43 0.08 -2.92
N LEU A 75 2.68 -0.38 -2.80
CA LEU A 75 3.51 -0.15 -1.61
C LEU A 75 3.89 1.33 -1.44
N LEU A 76 4.15 2.04 -2.54
CA LEU A 76 4.32 3.50 -2.53
C LEU A 76 3.06 4.19 -2.00
N LEU A 77 1.88 3.80 -2.51
CA LEU A 77 0.60 4.37 -2.07
C LEU A 77 0.39 4.13 -0.57
N ASP A 78 0.61 2.91 -0.09
CA ASP A 78 0.49 2.56 1.34
C ASP A 78 1.43 3.40 2.20
N ALA A 79 2.67 3.61 1.75
CA ALA A 79 3.61 4.48 2.43
C ALA A 79 3.17 5.95 2.41
N TRP A 80 2.60 6.43 1.31
CA TRP A 80 2.17 7.82 1.15
C TRP A 80 0.97 8.15 2.05
N ILE A 81 -0.07 7.30 2.03
CA ILE A 81 -1.30 7.52 2.83
C ILE A 81 -1.20 6.98 4.26
N GLY A 82 -0.10 6.28 4.58
CA GLY A 82 0.13 5.66 5.88
C GLY A 82 -0.77 4.47 6.17
N ASN A 83 -1.08 3.65 5.15
CA ASN A 83 -1.92 2.47 5.28
C ASN A 83 -1.24 1.41 6.15
N THR A 84 -1.84 1.06 7.29
CA THR A 84 -1.23 0.12 8.25
C THR A 84 -1.71 -1.32 8.13
N ASP A 85 -2.47 -1.64 7.08
CA ASP A 85 -3.24 -2.89 7.02
C ASP A 85 -3.17 -3.58 5.66
N ARG A 86 -2.00 -3.52 5.00
CA ARG A 86 -1.71 -4.37 3.83
C ARG A 86 -1.36 -5.78 4.30
N HIS A 87 -2.34 -6.47 4.88
CA HIS A 87 -2.23 -7.89 5.20
C HIS A 87 -2.56 -8.76 3.97
N HIS A 88 -2.28 -10.05 4.09
CA HIS A 88 -2.48 -11.07 3.05
C HIS A 88 -3.89 -11.19 2.45
N GLU A 89 -4.95 -10.59 3.01
CA GLU A 89 -6.28 -10.58 2.36
C GLU A 89 -6.56 -9.26 1.62
N ASN A 90 -5.77 -8.22 1.90
CA ASN A 90 -5.89 -6.89 1.32
C ASN A 90 -5.08 -6.74 0.02
N TRP A 91 -4.79 -7.84 -0.65
CA TRP A 91 -4.32 -7.87 -2.04
C TRP A 91 -4.64 -9.24 -2.62
N GLY A 92 -4.56 -9.39 -3.94
CA GLY A 92 -4.81 -10.68 -4.55
C GLY A 92 -4.90 -10.62 -6.06
N PHE A 93 -5.44 -11.68 -6.64
CA PHE A 93 -5.61 -11.82 -8.07
C PHE A 93 -7.07 -11.89 -8.46
N ILE A 94 -7.39 -11.40 -9.65
CA ILE A 94 -8.66 -11.65 -10.31
C ILE A 94 -8.44 -12.81 -11.29
N MET A 95 -9.19 -13.88 -11.11
CA MET A 95 -9.11 -15.09 -11.92
C MET A 95 -10.38 -15.30 -12.73
N ASN A 96 -10.19 -15.62 -14.00
CA ASN A 96 -11.17 -16.21 -14.90
C ASN A 96 -10.38 -17.12 -15.87
N ASN A 97 -10.41 -16.87 -17.18
CA ASN A 97 -9.56 -17.56 -18.17
C ASN A 97 -8.06 -17.16 -18.10
N SER A 98 -7.74 -16.08 -17.38
CA SER A 98 -6.39 -15.63 -17.12
C SER A 98 -6.29 -15.10 -15.69
N VAL A 99 -5.07 -14.91 -15.20
CA VAL A 99 -4.80 -14.37 -13.86
C VAL A 99 -4.29 -12.94 -14.01
N SER A 100 -4.92 -11.99 -13.32
CA SER A 100 -4.54 -10.58 -13.32
C SER A 100 -4.38 -10.08 -11.89
N LEU A 101 -3.47 -9.12 -11.66
CA LEU A 101 -3.38 -8.44 -10.37
C LEU A 101 -4.68 -7.68 -10.08
N ALA A 102 -5.29 -7.90 -8.91
CA ALA A 102 -6.45 -7.12 -8.51
C ALA A 102 -6.06 -5.63 -8.39
N PRO A 103 -6.98 -4.68 -8.69
CA PRO A 103 -6.79 -3.29 -8.31
C PRO A 103 -6.43 -3.19 -6.83
N THR A 104 -5.67 -2.19 -6.40
CA THR A 104 -5.47 -1.99 -4.96
C THR A 104 -6.81 -1.69 -4.28
N PHE A 105 -7.07 -2.34 -3.15
CA PHE A 105 -8.32 -2.20 -2.40
C PHE A 105 -8.05 -2.17 -0.89
N ASP A 106 -9.11 -1.91 -0.13
CA ASP A 106 -9.16 -1.81 1.33
C ASP A 106 -8.07 -0.93 1.95
N HIS A 107 -8.19 0.38 1.69
CA HIS A 107 -7.30 1.40 2.23
C HIS A 107 -7.86 2.08 3.49
N ALA A 108 -8.87 1.50 4.13
CA ALA A 108 -9.59 2.16 5.22
C ALA A 108 -8.70 2.47 6.44
N SER A 109 -7.65 1.67 6.66
CA SER A 109 -6.66 1.82 7.73
C SER A 109 -5.56 2.85 7.41
N SER A 110 -5.96 4.01 6.87
CA SER A 110 -5.05 5.08 6.40
C SER A 110 -5.44 6.46 6.95
N LEU A 111 -4.60 7.47 6.69
CA LEU A 111 -4.92 8.91 6.91
C LEU A 111 -5.39 9.29 8.33
N GLY A 112 -5.01 8.52 9.35
CA GLY A 112 -5.37 8.83 10.74
C GLY A 112 -6.83 8.55 11.10
N ARG A 113 -7.47 7.61 10.39
CA ARG A 113 -8.87 7.19 10.59
C ARG A 113 -9.23 6.83 12.04
N GLU A 114 -8.26 6.43 12.86
CA GLU A 114 -8.48 6.03 14.26
C GLU A 114 -8.59 7.21 15.21
N LEU A 115 -8.06 8.36 14.81
CA LEU A 115 -7.93 9.52 15.68
C LEU A 115 -9.19 10.36 15.63
N LEU A 116 -9.68 10.75 16.80
CA LEU A 116 -10.74 11.76 16.89
C LEU A 116 -10.16 13.15 16.62
N ASP A 117 -11.01 14.09 16.20
CA ASP A 117 -10.59 15.46 15.86
C ASP A 117 -9.80 16.16 16.98
N PRO A 118 -10.14 16.05 18.28
CA PRO A 118 -9.31 16.62 19.35
C PRO A 118 -7.88 16.07 19.36
N GLU A 119 -7.70 14.78 19.05
CA GLU A 119 -6.37 14.17 18.98
C GLU A 119 -5.61 14.62 17.73
N LYS A 120 -6.29 14.72 16.58
CA LYS A 120 -5.72 15.28 15.34
C LYS A 120 -5.25 16.70 15.57
N GLN A 121 -6.10 17.56 16.13
CA GLN A 121 -5.79 18.95 16.47
C GLN A 121 -4.59 19.05 17.42
N LYS A 122 -4.55 18.22 18.48
CA LYS A 122 -3.41 18.18 19.41
C LYS A 122 -2.11 17.83 18.69
N LYS A 123 -2.14 16.87 17.76
CA LYS A 123 -0.96 16.48 16.98
C LYS A 123 -0.52 17.56 15.99
N ILE A 124 -1.47 18.26 15.37
CA ILE A 124 -1.23 19.42 14.50
C ILE A 124 -0.56 20.53 15.28
N ASN A 125 -1.18 20.99 16.37
CA ASN A 125 -0.69 22.11 17.18
C ASN A 125 0.70 21.86 17.74
N ASN A 126 0.97 20.62 18.16
CA ASN A 126 2.27 20.23 18.70
C ASN A 126 3.29 19.85 17.62
N GLN A 127 2.94 19.94 16.33
CA GLN A 127 3.82 19.60 15.20
C GLN A 127 4.39 18.16 15.24
N ILE A 128 3.60 17.22 15.77
CA ILE A 128 4.00 15.81 15.96
C ILE A 128 3.34 14.85 14.96
N VAL A 129 2.69 15.35 13.91
CA VAL A 129 2.12 14.51 12.83
C VAL A 129 3.21 13.60 12.22
N LYS A 130 4.43 14.12 12.04
CA LYS A 130 5.59 13.34 11.57
C LYS A 130 5.92 12.14 12.48
N ASN A 131 5.81 12.32 13.80
CA ASN A 131 6.12 11.26 14.77
C ASN A 131 5.03 10.19 14.80
N TYR A 132 3.80 10.59 14.51
CA TYR A 132 2.66 9.69 14.38
C TYR A 132 2.83 8.80 13.13
N ILE A 133 3.00 9.41 11.96
CA ILE A 133 3.09 8.69 10.68
C ILE A 133 4.42 7.92 10.50
N ALA A 134 5.46 8.27 11.26
CA ALA A 134 6.71 7.49 11.31
C ALA A 134 6.54 6.10 11.94
N LYS A 135 5.40 5.82 12.58
CA LYS A 135 5.11 4.53 13.24
C LYS A 135 4.20 3.62 12.42
N SER A 136 3.75 4.04 11.23
CA SER A 136 2.88 3.24 10.37
C SER A 136 3.57 1.96 9.90
N ARG A 137 3.07 0.80 10.37
CA ARG A 137 3.55 -0.53 9.99
C ARG A 137 2.59 -1.15 9.00
N SER A 138 3.08 -1.76 7.93
CA SER A 138 2.26 -2.18 6.79
C SER A 138 1.42 -3.44 7.03
N ALA A 139 1.85 -4.35 7.92
CA ALA A 139 1.44 -5.76 8.01
C ALA A 139 2.23 -6.75 7.11
N MET A 140 3.32 -6.29 6.48
CA MET A 140 4.34 -7.15 5.88
C MET A 140 5.58 -7.25 6.77
N TYR A 141 6.20 -8.42 6.84
CA TYR A 141 7.38 -8.68 7.66
C TYR A 141 8.66 -8.76 6.82
N ASP A 142 9.80 -8.55 7.46
CA ASP A 142 11.09 -8.73 6.79
C ASP A 142 11.46 -10.22 6.77
N LYS A 143 11.36 -10.86 7.94
CA LYS A 143 11.67 -12.28 8.10
C LYS A 143 10.58 -12.99 8.90
N ILE A 144 10.43 -14.28 8.61
CA ILE A 144 9.58 -15.17 9.39
C ILE A 144 10.06 -15.17 10.85
N GLY A 145 9.12 -15.05 11.78
CA GLY A 145 9.40 -14.96 13.22
C GLY A 145 9.66 -13.55 13.76
N ASP A 146 9.70 -12.52 12.90
CA ASP A 146 9.83 -11.13 13.36
C ASP A 146 8.65 -10.72 14.25
N LYS A 147 8.95 -10.06 15.38
CA LYS A 147 7.92 -9.63 16.35
C LYS A 147 7.06 -8.46 15.85
N LYS A 148 7.51 -7.74 14.83
CA LYS A 148 6.84 -6.53 14.30
C LYS A 148 6.96 -6.52 12.78
N ALA A 149 5.84 -6.24 12.11
CA ALA A 149 5.84 -5.92 10.69
C ALA A 149 6.72 -4.68 10.41
N MET A 150 7.27 -4.60 9.20
CA MET A 150 8.05 -3.46 8.72
C MET A 150 7.23 -2.17 8.68
N LEU A 151 7.91 -1.03 8.70
CA LEU A 151 7.25 0.26 8.42
C LEU A 151 6.85 0.31 6.94
N THR A 152 5.77 1.03 6.63
CA THR A 152 5.30 1.18 5.24
C THR A 152 6.37 1.73 4.31
N LEU A 153 7.13 2.73 4.78
CA LEU A 153 8.29 3.28 4.07
C LEU A 153 9.41 2.26 3.84
N ASP A 154 9.72 1.43 4.83
CA ASP A 154 10.78 0.42 4.70
C ASP A 154 10.38 -0.65 3.68
N VAL A 155 9.09 -1.03 3.65
CA VAL A 155 8.56 -1.99 2.67
C VAL A 155 8.66 -1.43 1.25
N PHE A 156 8.26 -0.17 1.04
CA PHE A 156 8.42 0.48 -0.25
C PHE A 156 9.91 0.61 -0.63
N GLU A 157 10.78 1.06 0.28
CA GLU A 157 12.22 1.22 0.02
C GLU A 157 12.85 -0.10 -0.45
N LYS A 158 12.58 -1.21 0.25
CA LYS A 158 13.08 -2.53 -0.15
C LYS A 158 12.55 -2.99 -1.49
N ALA A 159 11.25 -2.81 -1.74
CA ALA A 159 10.65 -3.17 -3.02
C ALA A 159 11.23 -2.33 -4.17
N ALA A 160 11.43 -1.03 -3.95
CA ALA A 160 12.04 -0.12 -4.92
C ALA A 160 13.53 -0.42 -5.16
N GLN A 161 14.27 -0.88 -4.16
CA GLN A 161 15.65 -1.35 -4.36
C GLN A 161 15.72 -2.62 -5.23
N LYS A 162 14.73 -3.52 -5.09
CA LYS A 162 14.61 -4.73 -5.92
C LYS A 162 14.13 -4.42 -7.34
N TYR A 163 13.29 -3.39 -7.50
CA TYR A 163 12.71 -2.95 -8.78
C TYR A 163 12.95 -1.43 -9.01
N PRO A 164 14.20 -0.99 -9.21
CA PRO A 164 14.56 0.43 -9.22
C PRO A 164 13.89 1.23 -10.33
N LYS A 165 13.74 0.66 -11.54
CA LYS A 165 13.01 1.30 -12.65
C LYS A 165 11.58 1.66 -12.22
N ALA A 166 10.83 0.69 -11.69
CA ALA A 166 9.46 0.93 -11.23
C ALA A 166 9.40 1.89 -10.04
N GLY A 167 10.29 1.73 -9.06
CA GLY A 167 10.38 2.64 -7.91
C GLY A 167 10.59 4.10 -8.34
N LEU A 168 11.50 4.35 -9.29
CA LEU A 168 11.76 5.68 -9.83
C LEU A 168 10.56 6.25 -10.59
N ILE A 169 9.89 5.44 -11.42
CA ILE A 169 8.68 5.87 -12.15
C ILE A 169 7.58 6.27 -11.16
N TRP A 170 7.31 5.45 -10.15
CA TRP A 170 6.28 5.75 -9.14
C TRP A 170 6.62 6.97 -8.29
N LEU A 171 7.89 7.16 -7.90
CA LEU A 171 8.35 8.36 -7.21
C LEU A 171 8.23 9.61 -8.09
N GLN A 172 8.48 9.50 -9.40
CA GLN A 172 8.29 10.62 -10.32
C GLN A 172 6.82 11.00 -10.47
N ASN A 173 5.92 10.02 -10.53
CA ASN A 173 4.47 10.28 -10.54
C ASN A 173 4.04 10.97 -9.23
N LEU A 174 4.52 10.49 -8.08
CA LEU A 174 4.25 11.11 -6.77
C LEU A 174 4.78 12.54 -6.69
N ALA A 175 5.94 12.84 -7.26
CA ALA A 175 6.52 14.18 -7.28
C ALA A 175 5.67 15.19 -8.06
N ASN A 176 4.86 14.72 -9.01
CA ASN A 176 4.01 15.56 -9.84
C ASN A 176 2.65 15.87 -9.18
N ILE A 177 2.34 15.28 -8.02
CA ILE A 177 1.09 15.53 -7.29
C ILE A 177 1.27 16.74 -6.38
N SER A 178 0.45 17.77 -6.55
CA SER A 178 0.48 18.95 -5.70
C SER A 178 -0.45 18.82 -4.48
N PRO A 179 -0.25 19.65 -3.43
CA PRO A 179 -1.22 19.77 -2.33
C PRO A 179 -2.63 20.11 -2.84
N GLU A 180 -2.76 20.97 -3.84
CA GLU A 180 -4.04 21.37 -4.44
C GLU A 180 -4.76 20.19 -5.12
N ASP A 181 -4.01 19.31 -5.81
CA ASP A 181 -4.59 18.09 -6.40
C ASP A 181 -5.28 17.25 -5.32
N THR A 182 -4.59 17.03 -4.19
CA THR A 182 -5.14 16.24 -3.09
C THR A 182 -6.28 16.97 -2.37
N LEU A 183 -6.20 18.29 -2.21
CA LEU A 183 -7.27 19.09 -1.61
C LEU A 183 -8.55 19.01 -2.46
N SER A 184 -8.40 19.06 -3.79
CA SER A 184 -9.52 18.91 -4.73
C SER A 184 -10.23 17.55 -4.63
N LEU A 185 -9.55 16.51 -4.10
CA LEU A 185 -10.18 15.22 -3.81
C LEU A 185 -11.02 15.29 -2.54
N PHE A 186 -10.51 15.93 -1.49
CA PHE A 186 -11.27 16.12 -0.25
C PHE A 186 -12.50 17.02 -0.46
N ASP A 187 -12.41 18.03 -1.32
CA ASP A 187 -13.52 18.93 -1.64
C ASP A 187 -14.71 18.23 -2.31
N ARG A 188 -14.52 17.02 -2.85
CA ARG A 188 -15.60 16.19 -3.41
C ARG A 188 -16.40 15.47 -2.33
N ILE A 189 -15.87 15.36 -1.12
CA ILE A 189 -16.54 14.72 0.01
C ILE A 189 -17.55 15.72 0.58
N PRO A 190 -18.84 15.35 0.74
CA PRO A 190 -19.80 16.28 1.33
C PRO A 190 -19.38 16.68 2.75
N LYS A 191 -19.50 17.97 3.06
CA LYS A 191 -18.96 18.59 4.29
C LYS A 191 -19.50 17.99 5.60
N ASN A 192 -20.62 17.28 5.55
CA ASN A 192 -21.20 16.57 6.71
C ASN A 192 -20.60 15.18 6.96
N TYR A 193 -19.75 14.66 6.06
CA TYR A 193 -19.05 13.38 6.24
C TYR A 193 -17.60 13.52 6.72
N ILE A 194 -16.99 14.70 6.56
CA ILE A 194 -15.59 14.94 6.95
C ILE A 194 -15.44 16.33 7.56
N SER A 195 -14.70 16.42 8.66
CA SER A 195 -14.38 17.70 9.29
C SER A 195 -13.18 18.38 8.65
N GLU A 196 -13.12 19.70 8.75
CA GLU A 196 -11.97 20.49 8.30
C GLU A 196 -10.67 20.05 9.00
N ILE A 197 -10.73 19.69 10.28
CA ILE A 197 -9.59 19.17 11.05
C ILE A 197 -9.08 17.84 10.47
N SER A 198 -9.99 16.95 10.05
CA SER A 198 -9.61 15.69 9.40
C SER A 198 -8.96 15.91 8.04
N ILE A 199 -9.46 16.86 7.25
CA ILE A 199 -8.84 17.26 5.98
C ILE A 199 -7.43 17.83 6.23
N GLU A 200 -7.27 18.76 7.17
CA GLU A 200 -5.97 19.35 7.51
C GLU A 200 -4.97 18.28 7.97
N PHE A 201 -5.41 17.34 8.81
CA PHE A 201 -4.57 16.26 9.31
C PHE A 201 -4.10 15.34 8.16
N ALA A 202 -5.02 14.96 7.26
CA ALA A 202 -4.70 14.13 6.11
C ALA A 202 -3.76 14.85 5.13
N GLN A 203 -3.98 16.14 4.86
CA GLN A 203 -3.08 16.97 4.05
C GLN A 203 -1.65 16.99 4.61
N LYS A 204 -1.50 17.13 5.93
CA LYS A 204 -0.17 17.05 6.58
C LYS A 204 0.45 15.66 6.45
N ILE A 205 -0.32 14.58 6.59
CA ILE A 205 0.19 13.21 6.35
C ILE A 205 0.74 13.08 4.93
N LEU A 206 -0.07 13.43 3.93
CA LEU A 206 0.30 13.32 2.51
C LEU A 206 1.55 14.13 2.20
N THR A 207 1.62 15.38 2.68
CA THR A 207 2.79 16.25 2.48
C THR A 207 4.05 15.70 3.15
N ILE A 208 3.94 15.24 4.42
CA ILE A 208 5.10 14.72 5.16
C ILE A 208 5.62 13.44 4.51
N ASN A 209 4.74 12.50 4.17
CA ASN A 209 5.16 11.24 3.56
C ASN A 209 5.62 11.40 2.12
N GLN A 210 5.04 12.31 1.34
CA GLN A 210 5.56 12.65 0.01
C GLN A 210 7.03 13.08 0.11
N ASN A 211 7.36 14.02 1.02
CA ASN A 211 8.74 14.45 1.24
C ASN A 211 9.67 13.29 1.66
N ARG A 212 9.21 12.42 2.57
CA ARG A 212 9.99 11.25 3.03
C ARG A 212 10.23 10.25 1.90
N LEU A 213 9.23 10.00 1.07
CA LEU A 213 9.34 9.10 -0.08
C LEU A 213 10.27 9.66 -1.14
N LEU A 214 10.20 10.94 -1.45
CA LEU A 214 11.08 11.57 -2.44
C LEU A 214 12.55 11.57 -2.03
N GLN A 215 12.86 11.51 -0.73
CA GLN A 215 14.24 11.30 -0.26
C GLN A 215 14.79 9.90 -0.60
N ILE A 216 13.93 8.89 -0.75
CA ILE A 216 14.34 7.54 -1.18
C ILE A 216 14.83 7.57 -2.62
N ARG A 217 14.29 8.46 -3.46
CA ARG A 217 14.70 8.60 -4.87
C ARG A 217 16.20 8.79 -5.03
N GLU A 218 16.84 9.52 -4.12
CA GLU A 218 18.28 9.79 -4.17
C GLU A 218 19.13 8.55 -3.81
N LYS A 219 18.54 7.52 -3.18
CA LYS A 219 19.20 6.24 -2.89
C LYS A 219 19.07 5.21 -4.01
N LEU A 220 18.17 5.44 -4.97
CA LEU A 220 17.87 4.53 -6.09
C LEU A 220 18.63 4.92 -7.38
N ARG A 221 19.37 6.03 -7.36
CA ARG A 221 20.25 6.51 -8.43
C ARG A 221 21.65 5.93 -8.25
#